data_AF-A0A2W1BLS9-F1
#
_entry.id   AF-A0A2W1BLS9-F1
#
_cell.length_a   1.000
_cell.length_b   1.000
_cell.length_c   1.000
_cell.angle_alpha   90.00
_cell.angle_beta   90.00
_cell.angle_gamma   90.00
#
_symmetry.space_group_name_H-M   'P 1'
#
loop_
_entity.id
_entity.type
_entity.pdbx_description
1 polymer ?
#
loop_
_entity_poly.entity_id
_entity_poly.type
_entity_poly.pdbx_seq_one_letter_code
_entity_poly.pdbx_strand_id
1 'polypeptide(L)'
;MTQVLTGHGCFGRYLHRIGREEAPGCHHCADSPEDTVDHTVQKCPAWEGHRRVLVEALGGGDLSRPVLVQAMVRGEREWDAVASFCEAFMLEKEAAERQRVRTSHPGRRAGPGRHHGRRVSRDDSRPP
;
A
#
# COMPACT_ATOMS: atom_id res chain seq x y z
N MET A 1 -5.07 0.41 8.10
CA MET A 1 -4.48 1.68 8.59
C MET A 1 -2.96 1.79 8.42
N THR A 2 -2.14 0.90 9.00
CA THR A 2 -0.66 1.00 9.01
C THR A 2 -0.03 1.18 7.62
N GLN A 3 -0.53 0.47 6.61
CA GLN A 3 -0.10 0.57 5.23
C GLN A 3 -0.26 2.00 4.68
N VAL A 4 -1.41 2.63 4.92
CA VAL A 4 -1.72 4.02 4.54
C VAL A 4 -0.80 5.00 5.29
N LEU A 5 -0.65 4.83 6.60
CA LEU A 5 0.18 5.71 7.42
C LEU A 5 1.68 5.61 7.16
N THR A 6 2.14 4.59 6.44
CA THR A 6 3.54 4.40 6.10
C THR A 6 3.81 4.48 4.60
N GLY A 7 2.75 4.45 3.77
CA GLY A 7 2.86 4.38 2.31
C GLY A 7 3.41 3.05 1.80
N HIS A 8 3.07 1.94 2.46
CA HIS A 8 3.40 0.58 2.02
C HIS A 8 2.16 -0.12 1.46
N GLY A 9 2.35 -1.28 0.84
CA GLY A 9 1.25 -2.11 0.33
C GLY A 9 1.14 -2.07 -1.18
N CYS A 10 -0.04 -1.75 -1.68
CA CYS A 10 -0.36 -1.74 -3.11
C CYS A 10 -0.12 -0.39 -3.80
N PHE A 11 0.59 0.54 -3.15
CA PHE A 11 0.96 1.84 -3.73
C PHE A 11 2.08 1.67 -4.76
N GLY A 12 1.90 2.17 -5.98
CA GLY A 12 2.86 2.07 -7.08
C GLY A 12 4.26 2.57 -6.69
N ARG A 13 4.38 3.70 -5.98
CA ARG A 13 5.68 4.19 -5.48
C ARG A 13 6.39 3.16 -4.61
N TYR A 14 5.64 2.48 -3.74
CA TYR A 14 6.21 1.44 -2.89
C TYR A 14 6.55 0.18 -3.65
N LEU A 15 5.62 -0.30 -4.50
CA LEU A 15 5.82 -1.50 -5.32
C LEU A 15 7.03 -1.36 -6.24
N HIS A 16 7.22 -0.19 -6.85
CA HIS A 16 8.40 0.13 -7.64
C HIS A 16 9.67 0.11 -6.80
N ARG A 17 9.65 0.76 -5.62
CA ARG A 17 10.81 0.78 -4.69
C ARG A 17 11.28 -0.63 -4.30
N ILE A 18 10.38 -1.61 -4.20
CA ILE A 18 10.72 -3.00 -3.86
C ILE A 18 10.87 -3.92 -5.10
N GLY A 19 10.89 -3.35 -6.31
CA GLY A 19 11.09 -4.10 -7.55
C GLY A 19 9.92 -5.01 -7.95
N ARG A 20 8.70 -4.76 -7.45
CA ARG A 20 7.48 -5.50 -7.84
C ARG A 20 6.75 -4.88 -9.03
N GLU A 21 7.01 -3.62 -9.34
CA GLU A 21 6.47 -2.92 -10.52
C GLU A 21 7.57 -2.11 -11.23
N GLU A 22 7.48 -2.00 -12.55
CA GLU A 22 8.48 -1.29 -13.37
C GLU A 22 8.40 0.23 -13.24
N ALA A 23 7.22 0.76 -12.92
CA ALA A 23 6.96 2.19 -12.78
C ALA A 23 6.21 2.49 -11.49
N PRO A 24 6.43 3.67 -10.86
CA PRO A 24 5.79 4.05 -9.61
C PRO A 24 4.38 4.64 -9.76
N GLY A 25 3.86 4.73 -10.99
CA GLY A 25 2.63 5.47 -11.33
C GLY A 25 1.34 4.87 -10.75
N CYS A 26 0.29 5.67 -10.78
CA CYS A 26 -1.04 5.23 -10.36
C CYS A 26 -1.71 4.38 -11.43
N HIS A 27 -2.18 3.18 -11.06
CA HIS A 27 -2.96 2.33 -11.95
C HIS A 27 -4.44 2.72 -12.03
N HIS A 28 -4.89 3.67 -11.20
CA HIS A 28 -6.29 4.08 -11.09
C HIS A 28 -6.60 5.42 -11.77
N CYS A 29 -5.57 6.17 -12.17
CA CYS A 29 -5.73 7.37 -12.99
C CYS A 29 -4.46 7.61 -13.83
N ALA A 30 -4.58 8.39 -14.91
CA ALA A 30 -3.44 8.75 -15.75
C ALA A 30 -2.63 9.96 -15.20
N ASP A 31 -3.19 10.66 -14.22
CA ASP A 31 -2.76 12.02 -13.85
C ASP A 31 -1.63 12.07 -12.82
N SER A 32 -1.06 10.93 -12.42
CA SER A 32 -0.02 10.90 -11.39
C SER A 32 1.16 9.99 -11.75
N PRO A 33 2.39 10.55 -11.87
CA PRO A 33 3.58 9.78 -12.15
C PRO A 33 4.02 8.92 -10.95
N GLU A 34 3.53 9.23 -9.74
CA GLU A 34 3.81 8.46 -8.54
C GLU A 34 2.55 8.26 -7.70
N ASP A 35 2.19 6.99 -7.52
CA ASP A 35 1.12 6.58 -6.63
C ASP A 35 1.60 6.60 -5.18
N THR A 36 1.41 7.76 -4.56
CA THR A 36 1.64 8.00 -3.13
C THR A 36 0.31 7.97 -2.38
N VAL A 37 0.38 7.74 -1.06
CA VAL A 37 -0.79 7.87 -0.19
C VAL A 37 -1.46 9.24 -0.33
N ASP A 38 -0.67 10.31 -0.37
CA ASP A 38 -1.23 11.66 -0.50
C ASP A 38 -1.95 11.84 -1.84
N HIS A 39 -1.43 11.26 -2.93
CA HIS A 39 -2.15 11.21 -4.20
C HIS A 39 -3.46 10.42 -4.08
N THR A 40 -3.40 9.18 -3.59
CA THR A 40 -4.58 8.31 -3.42
C THR A 40 -5.67 9.01 -2.59
N VAL A 41 -5.28 9.56 -1.44
CA VAL A 41 -6.22 10.09 -0.45
C VAL A 41 -6.73 11.48 -0.82
N GLN A 42 -5.96 12.33 -1.50
CA GLN A 42 -6.36 13.73 -1.73
C GLN A 42 -6.71 14.06 -3.18
N LYS A 43 -6.08 13.39 -4.16
CA LYS A 43 -6.06 13.88 -5.55
C LYS A 43 -6.65 12.90 -6.56
N CYS A 44 -6.48 11.61 -6.35
CA CYS A 44 -6.83 10.60 -7.34
C CYS A 44 -8.35 10.61 -7.62
N PRO A 45 -8.79 10.82 -8.87
CA PRO A 45 -10.21 10.91 -9.18
C PRO A 45 -10.97 9.61 -8.89
N ALA A 46 -10.31 8.45 -8.98
CA ALA A 46 -10.90 7.15 -8.66
C ALA A 46 -11.45 7.05 -7.23
N TRP A 47 -10.91 7.83 -6.28
CA TRP A 47 -11.31 7.80 -4.88
C TRP A 47 -12.14 9.03 -4.45
N GLU A 48 -12.66 9.81 -5.40
CA GLU A 48 -13.43 11.03 -5.10
C GLU A 48 -14.70 10.75 -4.29
N GLY A 49 -15.46 9.72 -4.66
CA GLY A 49 -16.66 9.33 -3.91
C GLY A 49 -16.36 9.00 -2.45
N HIS A 50 -15.31 8.22 -2.21
CA HIS A 50 -14.82 7.88 -0.87
C HIS A 50 -14.37 9.12 -0.09
N ARG A 51 -13.60 10.02 -0.73
CA ARG A 51 -13.14 11.28 -0.11
C ARG A 51 -14.30 12.14 0.34
N ARG A 52 -15.34 12.29 -0.50
CA ARG A 52 -16.48 13.15 -0.19
C ARG A 52 -17.17 12.74 1.10
N VAL A 53 -17.35 11.42 1.30
CA VAL A 53 -17.92 10.86 2.55
C VAL A 53 -17.03 11.19 3.75
N LEU A 54 -15.71 11.06 3.61
CA LEU A 54 -14.78 11.39 4.69
C LEU A 54 -14.78 12.89 5.03
N VAL A 55 -14.77 13.76 4.03
CA VAL A 55 -14.83 15.22 4.20
C VAL A 55 -16.09 15.64 4.95
N GLU A 56 -17.23 15.05 4.61
CA GLU A 56 -18.49 15.27 5.31
C GLU A 56 -18.41 14.82 6.78
N ALA A 57 -17.82 13.64 7.02
CA ALA A 57 -17.67 13.11 8.37
C ALA A 57 -16.70 13.94 9.25
N LEU A 58 -15.63 14.49 8.67
CA LEU A 58 -14.61 15.26 9.38
C LEU A 58 -14.89 16.77 9.42
N GLY A 59 -15.86 17.27 8.64
CA GLY A 59 -16.17 18.69 8.54
C GLY A 59 -15.05 19.53 7.91
N GLY A 60 -14.19 18.94 7.06
CA GLY A 60 -13.01 19.61 6.51
C GLY A 60 -12.45 18.94 5.26
N GLY A 61 -11.79 19.72 4.39
CA GLY A 61 -11.35 19.28 3.06
C GLY A 61 -9.88 18.83 2.93
N ASP A 62 -9.03 19.13 3.91
CA ASP A 62 -7.63 18.66 3.91
C ASP A 62 -7.59 17.23 4.44
N LEU A 63 -7.10 16.29 3.61
CA LEU A 63 -6.96 14.88 3.95
C LEU A 63 -5.49 14.43 3.89
N SER A 64 -4.55 15.35 4.11
CA SER A 64 -3.14 15.02 4.25
C SER A 64 -2.92 14.06 5.42
N ARG A 65 -1.87 13.22 5.33
CA ARG A 65 -1.56 12.23 6.37
C ARG A 65 -1.50 12.82 7.79
N PRO A 66 -0.88 13.99 8.05
CA PRO A 66 -0.92 14.59 9.38
C PRO A 66 -2.34 14.93 9.85
N VAL A 67 -3.21 15.43 8.95
CA VAL A 67 -4.60 15.77 9.29
C VAL A 67 -5.43 14.52 9.58
N LEU A 68 -5.24 13.43 8.83
CA LEU A 68 -5.87 12.15 9.13
C LEU A 68 -5.46 11.64 10.52
N VAL A 69 -4.16 11.68 10.85
CA VAL A 69 -3.67 11.27 12.17
C VAL A 69 -4.26 12.16 13.27
N GLN A 70 -4.35 13.47 13.05
CA GLN A 70 -4.99 14.39 13.98
C GLN A 70 -6.48 14.06 14.17
N ALA A 71 -7.21 13.74 13.10
CA ALA A 71 -8.61 13.33 13.19
C ALA A 71 -8.74 12.03 14.01
N MET A 72 -7.91 11.03 13.71
CA MET A 72 -7.89 9.73 14.39
C MET A 72 -7.70 9.84 15.90
N VAL A 73 -6.96 10.83 16.41
CA VAL A 73 -6.74 11.01 17.84
C VAL A 73 -7.78 11.90 18.55
N ARG A 74 -8.73 12.50 17.81
CA ARG A 74 -9.79 13.36 18.39
C ARG A 74 -10.91 12.57 19.05
N GLY A 75 -11.22 11.38 18.54
CA GLY A 75 -12.33 10.58 19.02
C GLY A 75 -12.53 9.30 18.22
N GLU A 76 -13.31 8.39 18.78
CA GLU A 76 -13.66 7.10 18.17
C GLU A 76 -14.43 7.30 16.86
N ARG A 77 -15.34 8.28 16.79
CA ARG A 77 -16.11 8.57 15.57
C ARG A 77 -15.19 9.01 14.42
N GLU A 78 -14.26 9.91 14.68
CA GLU A 78 -13.30 10.39 13.68
C GLU A 78 -12.33 9.27 13.27
N TRP A 79 -11.89 8.46 14.23
CA TRP A 79 -11.11 7.26 13.97
C TRP A 79 -11.85 6.31 13.02
N ASP A 80 -13.09 5.97 13.31
CA ASP A 80 -13.91 5.05 12.51
C ASP A 80 -14.16 5.57 11.10
N ALA A 81 -14.39 6.88 10.95
CA ALA A 81 -14.53 7.51 9.65
C ALA A 81 -13.25 7.36 8.81
N VAL A 82 -12.09 7.69 9.39
CA VAL A 82 -10.79 7.57 8.71
C VAL A 82 -10.44 6.11 8.44
N ALA A 83 -10.72 5.21 9.38
CA ALA A 83 -10.46 3.77 9.25
C ALA A 83 -11.30 3.16 8.13
N SER A 84 -12.61 3.40 8.13
CA SER A 84 -13.53 2.91 7.11
C SER A 84 -13.15 3.41 5.71
N PHE A 85 -12.83 4.70 5.58
CA PHE A 85 -12.32 5.27 4.34
C PHE A 85 -11.04 4.57 3.86
N CYS A 86 -10.06 4.42 4.77
CA CYS A 86 -8.79 3.78 4.45
C CYS A 86 -8.95 2.32 4.05
N GLU A 87 -9.85 1.59 4.71
CA GLU A 87 -10.12 0.19 4.41
C GLU A 87 -10.80 0.04 3.06
N ALA A 88 -11.79 0.87 2.74
CA ALA A 88 -12.52 0.82 1.48
C ALA A 88 -11.57 0.95 0.27
N PHE A 89 -10.78 2.03 0.21
CA PHE A 89 -9.88 2.20 -0.94
C PHE A 89 -8.75 1.16 -0.94
N MET A 90 -8.24 0.74 0.23
CA MET A 90 -7.19 -0.28 0.29
C MET A 90 -7.69 -1.63 -0.23
N LEU A 91 -8.90 -2.05 0.16
CA LEU A 91 -9.49 -3.31 -0.29
C LEU A 91 -9.65 -3.35 -1.81
N GLU A 92 -10.19 -2.27 -2.40
CA GLU A 92 -10.35 -2.15 -3.85
C GLU A 92 -9.00 -2.12 -4.57
N LYS A 93 -8.04 -1.35 -4.04
CA LYS A 93 -6.72 -1.19 -4.63
C LYS A 93 -5.90 -2.48 -4.61
N GLU A 94 -5.95 -3.23 -3.50
CA GLU A 94 -5.32 -4.55 -3.41
C GLU A 94 -6.02 -5.57 -4.31
N ALA A 95 -7.34 -5.52 -4.46
CA ALA A 95 -8.06 -6.39 -5.39
C ALA A 95 -7.62 -6.14 -6.84
N ALA A 96 -7.49 -4.87 -7.21
CA ALA A 96 -6.95 -4.48 -8.51
C ALA A 96 -5.51 -4.98 -8.69
N GLU A 97 -4.64 -4.84 -7.68
CA GLU A 97 -3.27 -5.36 -7.73
C GLU A 97 -3.25 -6.88 -7.94
N ARG A 98 -4.05 -7.62 -7.15
CA ARG A 98 -4.18 -9.08 -7.29
C ARG A 98 -4.61 -9.48 -8.69
N GLN A 99 -5.55 -8.74 -9.29
CA GLN A 99 -5.99 -9.00 -10.65
C GLN A 99 -4.88 -8.76 -11.68
N ARG A 100 -4.14 -7.64 -11.57
CA ARG A 100 -2.99 -7.35 -12.46
C ARG A 100 -1.90 -8.41 -12.34
N VAL A 101 -1.55 -8.84 -11.13
CA VAL A 101 -0.55 -9.89 -10.93
C VAL A 101 -0.99 -11.20 -11.57
N ARG A 102 -2.28 -11.56 -11.48
CA ARG A 102 -2.84 -12.78 -12.10
C ARG A 102 -2.81 -12.72 -13.63
N THR A 103 -3.11 -11.56 -14.22
CA THR A 103 -3.10 -11.40 -15.68
C THR A 103 -1.68 -11.30 -16.24
N SER A 104 -0.76 -10.64 -15.53
CA SER A 104 0.65 -10.53 -15.94
C SER A 104 1.44 -11.82 -15.72
N HIS A 105 1.06 -12.65 -14.74
CA HIS A 105 1.77 -13.90 -14.41
C HIS A 105 0.78 -15.04 -14.10
N PRO A 106 0.16 -15.66 -15.13
CA PRO A 106 -0.86 -16.70 -14.94
C PRO A 106 -0.37 -17.99 -14.23
N GLY A 107 0.93 -18.12 -13.89
CA GLY A 107 1.54 -19.35 -13.37
C GLY A 107 2.30 -19.28 -12.04
N ARG A 108 2.46 -18.12 -11.37
CA ARG A 108 3.22 -18.06 -10.11
C ARG A 108 2.32 -18.32 -8.89
N ARG A 109 2.12 -19.60 -8.56
CA ARG A 109 1.69 -20.00 -7.21
C ARG A 109 2.76 -19.57 -6.18
N ALA A 110 2.31 -19.24 -4.97
CA ALA A 110 3.15 -18.83 -3.84
C ALA A 110 4.39 -19.74 -3.69
N GLY A 111 5.58 -19.15 -3.77
CA GLY A 111 6.83 -19.88 -3.72
C GLY A 111 7.14 -20.40 -2.30
N PRO A 112 7.84 -21.54 -2.16
CA PRO A 112 8.39 -21.95 -0.88
C PRO A 112 9.56 -21.02 -0.53
N GLY A 113 9.57 -20.55 0.72
CA GLY A 113 10.57 -19.65 1.26
C GLY A 113 11.99 -20.17 1.06
N ARG A 114 12.85 -19.35 0.46
CA ARG A 114 14.28 -19.62 0.40
C ARG A 114 14.89 -19.29 1.76
N HIS A 115 14.99 -20.31 2.62
CA HIS A 115 15.91 -20.28 3.75
C HIS A 115 17.35 -20.23 3.22
N HIS A 116 18.01 -19.07 3.33
CA HIS A 116 19.47 -19.01 3.32
C HIS A 116 19.96 -18.83 4.75
N GLY A 117 20.01 -19.96 5.46
CA GLY A 117 20.64 -20.10 6.77
C GLY A 117 22.06 -20.64 6.63
N ARG A 118 23.02 -19.75 6.91
CA ARG A 118 24.22 -19.92 7.76
C ARG A 118 25.16 -21.13 7.57
N ARG A 119 26.40 -20.78 7.21
CA ARG A 119 27.73 -21.37 7.55
C ARG A 119 27.77 -22.68 8.35
N VAL A 120 28.56 -23.64 7.84
CA VAL A 120 29.24 -24.65 8.67
C VAL A 120 30.74 -24.61 8.37
N SER A 121 31.54 -24.51 9.42
CA SER A 121 32.99 -24.69 9.46
C SER A 121 33.32 -26.06 10.06
N ARG A 122 34.56 -26.53 9.81
CA ARG A 122 35.25 -27.75 10.29
C ARG A 122 34.97 -28.99 9.44
N ASP A 123 35.90 -29.90 9.19
CA ASP A 123 37.34 -30.07 9.46
C ASP A 123 37.73 -31.19 8.49
N ASP A 124 38.92 -31.19 7.88
CA ASP A 124 39.48 -32.46 7.39
C ASP A 124 41.02 -32.38 7.31
N SER A 125 41.62 -32.73 8.44
CA SER A 125 42.71 -33.69 8.61
C SER A 125 43.50 -34.10 7.34
N ARG A 126 44.77 -33.70 7.31
CA ARG A 126 45.93 -34.40 6.68
C ARG A 126 46.18 -35.73 7.44
N PRO A 127 46.99 -36.74 7.00
CA PRO A 127 47.98 -36.81 5.90
C PRO A 127 47.92 -38.21 5.17
N PRO A 128 48.99 -38.85 4.59
CA PRO A 128 50.43 -38.86 4.90
C PRO A 128 51.30 -37.87 4.10
#